data_AF-A0A7C1LUC9-F1
#
_entry.id   AF-A0A7C1LUC9-F1
#
_cell.length_a   1.000
_cell.length_b   1.000
_cell.length_c   1.000
_cell.angle_alpha   90.00
_cell.angle_beta   90.00
_cell.angle_gamma   90.00
#
_symmetry.space_group_name_H-M   'P 1'
#
loop_
_entity.id
_entity.type
_entity.pdbx_description
1 polymer ?
#
loop_
_entity_poly.entity_id
_entity_poly.type
_entity_poly.pdbx_seq_one_letter_code
_entity_poly.pdbx_strand_id
1 'polypeptide(L)' 'MKEKELKELLLKKDEVFRKAHKQHIQLEKKLEKLKQKDFLTEVENMEEKELKKKKLFLKDKMYYLMIEYRKA' A
#
# COMPACT_ATOMS: atom_id res chain seq x y z
N MET A 1 -17.44 -0.08 14.44
CA MET A 1 -17.00 0.80 13.34
C MET A 1 -16.75 -0.03 12.11
N LYS A 2 -17.30 0.34 10.94
CA LYS A 2 -16.98 -0.34 9.68
C LYS A 2 -15.51 -0.07 9.35
N GLU A 3 -14.77 -1.05 8.82
CA GLU A 3 -13.35 -0.86 8.43
C GLU A 3 -13.13 0.34 7.50
N LYS A 4 -14.11 0.65 6.65
CA LYS A 4 -14.10 1.85 5.81
C LYS A 4 -14.03 3.14 6.64
N GLU A 5 -14.85 3.27 7.67
CA GLU A 5 -14.89 4.48 8.51
C GLU A 5 -13.58 4.64 9.28
N LEU A 6 -13.02 3.56 9.81
CA LEU A 6 -11.73 3.57 10.50
C LEU A 6 -10.60 3.98 9.54
N LYS A 7 -10.62 3.47 8.31
CA LYS A 7 -9.67 3.82 7.27
C LYS A 7 -9.75 5.30 6.90
N GLU A 8 -10.96 5.85 6.75
CA GLU A 8 -11.16 7.28 6.48
C GLU A 8 -10.74 8.17 7.65
N LEU A 9 -11.00 7.74 8.88
CA LEU A 9 -10.56 8.42 10.09
C LEU A 9 -9.04 8.47 10.18
N LEU A 10 -8.36 7.34 9.98
CA LEU A 10 -6.90 7.25 9.98
C LEU A 10 -6.28 8.04 8.82
N LEU A 11 -6.91 8.07 7.65
CA LEU A 11 -6.45 8.92 6.54
C LEU A 11 -6.48 10.42 6.88
N LYS A 12 -7.40 10.84 7.76
CA LYS A 12 -7.52 12.24 8.21
C LYS A 12 -6.68 12.55 9.44
N LYS A 13 -6.63 11.64 10.42
CA LYS A 13 -5.98 11.84 11.72
C LYS A 13 -4.53 11.39 11.76
N ASP A 14 -4.16 10.37 11.00
CA ASP A 14 -2.85 9.72 11.07
C ASP A 14 -2.04 10.02 9.80
N GLU A 15 -1.03 10.88 9.93
CA GLU A 15 -0.14 11.23 8.83
C GLU A 15 0.67 10.02 8.32
N VAL A 16 1.00 9.07 9.20
CA VAL A 16 1.75 7.86 8.85
C VAL A 16 0.88 6.96 7.98
N PHE A 17 -0.39 6.78 8.36
CA PHE A 17 -1.38 6.05 7.56
C PHE A 17 -1.57 6.72 6.20
N ARG A 18 -1.71 8.05 6.17
CA ARG A 18 -1.86 8.82 4.93
C ARG A 18 -0.64 8.68 4.01
N LYS A 19 0.58 8.73 4.55
CA LYS A 19 1.83 8.49 3.79
C LYS A 19 1.88 7.06 3.26
N ALA A 20 1.59 6.06 4.10
CA ALA A 20 1.57 4.66 3.68
C ALA A 20 0.54 4.39 2.58
N HIS A 21 -0.65 4.99 2.67
CA HIS A 21 -1.69 4.88 1.65
C HIS A 21 -1.29 5.54 0.33
N LYS A 22 -0.67 6.74 0.38
CA LYS A 22 -0.13 7.39 -0.82
C LYS A 22 0.94 6.52 -1.50
N GLN A 23 1.87 5.98 -0.71
CA GLN A 23 2.91 5.08 -1.23
C GLN A 23 2.29 3.81 -1.83
N HIS A 24 1.27 3.23 -1.18
CA HIS A 24 0.57 2.05 -1.70
C HIS A 24 -0.05 2.31 -3.08
N ILE A 25 -0.75 3.43 -3.26
CA ILE A 25 -1.32 3.83 -4.56
C ILE A 25 -0.21 4.05 -5.60
N GLN A 26 0.91 4.68 -5.22
CA GLN A 26 2.03 4.88 -6.13
C GLN A 26 2.65 3.54 -6.60
N LEU A 27 2.84 2.59 -5.68
CA LEU A 27 3.33 1.26 -6.02
C LEU A 27 2.35 0.50 -6.91
N GLU A 28 1.04 0.63 -6.66
CA GLU A 28 -0.01 0.03 -7.48
C GLU A 28 0.02 0.56 -8.91
N LYS A 29 0.14 1.88 -9.10
CA LYS A 29 0.30 2.49 -10.42
C LYS A 29 1.57 2.04 -11.13
N LYS A 30 2.69 1.91 -10.41
CA LYS A 30 3.94 1.38 -11.00
C LYS A 30 3.78 -0.08 -11.44
N LEU A 31 3.17 -0.91 -10.60
CA LEU A 31 2.86 -2.30 -10.93
C LEU A 31 1.92 -2.41 -12.13
N GLU A 32 0.91 -1.55 -12.23
CA GLU A 32 -0.02 -1.54 -13.35
C GLU A 32 0.69 -1.17 -14.66
N LYS A 33 1.57 -0.17 -14.64
CA LYS A 33 2.41 0.17 -15.79
C LYS A 33 3.33 -0.96 -16.23
N LEU A 34 3.88 -1.72 -15.28
CA LEU A 34 4.68 -2.91 -15.59
C LEU A 34 3.79 -4.00 -16.18
N LYS A 35 2.63 -4.28 -15.58
CA LYS A 35 1.67 -5.27 -16.09
C LYS A 35 1.11 -4.94 -17.47
N GLN A 36 1.04 -3.66 -17.84
CA GLN A 36 0.62 -3.23 -19.17
C GLN A 36 1.69 -3.50 -20.25
N LYS A 37 2.93 -3.78 -19.88
CA LYS A 37 3.96 -4.20 -20.85
C LYS A 37 3.80 -5.71 -21.08
N ASP A 38 3.57 -6.11 -22.33
CA ASP A 38 3.50 -7.52 -22.75
C ASP A 38 4.79 -8.31 -22.48
N PHE A 39 5.94 -7.62 -22.44
CA PHE A 39 7.23 -8.22 -22.13
C PHE A 39 7.97 -7.39 -21.07
N LEU A 40 8.11 -7.97 -19.88
CA LEU A 40 8.94 -7.44 -18.82
C LEU A 40 10.37 -7.97 -18.96
N THR A 41 11.36 -7.07 -18.92
CA THR A 41 12.76 -7.46 -18.79
C THR A 41 13.04 -8.14 -17.45
N GLU A 42 14.17 -8.84 -17.30
CA GLU A 42 14.54 -9.47 -16.02
C GLU A 42 14.64 -8.45 -14.87
N VAL A 43 15.14 -7.25 -15.18
CA VAL A 43 15.20 -6.13 -14.24
C VAL A 43 13.79 -5.71 -13.80
N GLU A 44 12.86 -5.58 -14.74
CA GLU A 44 11.48 -5.21 -14.44
C GLU A 44 10.71 -6.30 -13.69
N ASN A 45 10.99 -7.59 -13.95
CA ASN A 45 10.43 -8.69 -13.18
C ASN A 45 10.91 -8.67 -11.72
N MET A 46 12.19 -8.38 -11.51
CA MET A 46 12.73 -8.20 -10.16
C MET A 46 12.11 -6.97 -9.48
N GLU A 47 11.97 -5.86 -10.22
CA GLU A 47 11.31 -4.65 -9.74
C GLU A 47 9.84 -4.91 -9.39
N GLU A 48 9.09 -5.65 -10.22
CA GLU A 48 7.70 -6.03 -9.95
C GLU A 48 7.57 -6.85 -8.65
N LYS A 49 8.47 -7.81 -8.43
CA LYS A 49 8.52 -8.61 -7.19
C LYS A 49 8.80 -7.72 -5.98
N GLU A 50 9.76 -6.80 -6.08
CA GLU A 50 10.08 -5.85 -5.01
C GLU A 50 8.93 -4.87 -4.75
N LEU A 51 8.27 -4.37 -5.78
CA LEU A 51 7.09 -3.51 -5.67
C LEU A 51 5.92 -4.25 -4.99
N LYS A 52 5.70 -5.53 -5.33
CA LYS A 52 4.70 -6.40 -4.67
C LYS A 52 5.01 -6.57 -3.18
N LYS A 53 6.26 -6.85 -2.81
CA LYS A 53 6.67 -6.94 -1.39
C LYS A 53 6.44 -5.63 -0.65
N LYS A 54 6.88 -4.50 -1.22
CA LYS A 54 6.67 -3.16 -0.63
C LYS A 54 5.19 -2.85 -0.49
N LYS A 55 4.36 -3.23 -1.47
CA LYS A 55 2.90 -3.07 -1.40
C LYS A 55 2.29 -3.88 -0.26
N LEU A 56 2.72 -5.13 -0.10
CA LEU A 56 2.29 -5.98 1.02
C LEU A 56 2.69 -5.37 2.36
N PHE A 57 3.95 -4.95 2.50
CA PHE A 57 4.44 -4.29 3.71
C PHE A 57 3.64 -3.03 4.07
N LEU A 58 3.29 -2.19 3.09
CA LEU A 58 2.44 -1.01 3.33
C LEU A 58 1.03 -1.40 3.74
N LYS A 59 0.47 -2.47 3.17
CA LYS A 59 -0.83 -3.01 3.57
C LYS A 59 -0.79 -3.49 5.02
N ASP A 60 0.24 -4.25 5.39
CA ASP A 60 0.44 -4.73 6.77
C ASP A 60 0.62 -3.57 7.74
N LYS A 61 1.41 -2.55 7.37
CA LYS A 61 1.59 -1.34 8.16
C LYS A 61 0.27 -0.59 8.37
N MET A 62 -0.55 -0.45 7.33
CA MET A 62 -1.89 0.13 7.45
C MET A 62 -2.78 -0.70 8.39
N TYR A 63 -2.74 -2.03 8.27
CA TYR A 63 -3.52 -2.93 9.12
C TYR A 63 -3.08 -2.87 10.59
N TYR A 64 -1.77 -2.80 10.84
CA TYR A 64 -1.20 -2.61 12.17
C TYR A 64 -1.69 -1.32 12.81
N LEU A 65 -1.63 -0.19 12.09
CA LEU A 65 -2.16 1.09 12.56
C LEU A 65 -3.67 1.03 12.87
N MET A 66 -4.44 0.29 12.06
CA MET A 66 -5.86 0.06 12.31
C MET A 66 -6.11 -0.76 13.58
N ILE A 67 -5.28 -1.78 13.85
CA ILE A 67 -5.37 -2.57 15.08
C ILE A 67 -4.99 -1.73 16.29
N GLU A 68 -3.86 -1.01 16.24
CA GLU A 68 -3.40 -0.15 17.33
C GLU A 68 -4.46 0.90 17.68
N TYR A 69 -5.08 1.52 16.67
CA TYR A 69 -6.17 2.49 16.89
C TYR A 69 -7.45 1.85 17.45
N ARG A 70 -7.69 0.55 17.21
CA ARG A 70 -8.82 -0.17 17.84
C ARG A 70 -8.54 -0.60 19.28
N LYS A 71 -7.26 -0.71 19.65
CA LYS A 71 -6.84 -1.09 21.01
C LYS A 71 -6.72 0.12 21.94
N ALA A 72 -6.36 1.28 21.39
CA ALA A 72 -6.32 2.57 22.09
C ALA A 72 -7.73 3.14 22.30
#